data_AF-A0A3N5ZLP2-F1
#
_entry.id   AF-A0A3N5ZLP2-F1
#
_cell.length_a   1.000
_cell.length_b   1.000
_cell.length_c   1.000
_cell.angle_alpha   90.00
_cell.angle_beta   90.00
_cell.angle_gamma   90.00
#
_symmetry.space_group_name_H-M   'P 1'
#
loop_
_entity.id
_entity.type
_entity.pdbx_description
1 polymer ?
#
loop_
_entity_poly.entity_id
_entity_poly.type
_entity_poly.pdbx_seq_one_letter_code
_entity_poly.pdbx_strand_id
1 'polypeptide(L)' 'ELMRAWEIYHRLYTVEAHLRHIQFRKETRYPGFYYQADYPGQDDANWFCFINSSYDKATNKWSLKKVDYHKIIP' A
#
# COMPACT_ATOMS: atom_id res chain seq x y z
N GLU A 1 -5.91 8.47 -29.66
CA GLU A 1 -4.78 8.18 -28.77
C GLU A 1 -4.83 8.91 -27.42
N LEU A 2 -5.33 10.15 -27.33
CA LEU A 2 -5.42 10.93 -26.08
C LEU A 2 -6.03 10.18 -24.88
N MET A 3 -7.12 9.44 -25.08
CA MET A 3 -7.73 8.63 -24.00
C MET A 3 -6.74 7.61 -23.41
N ARG A 4 -5.97 6.91 -24.26
CA ARG A 4 -4.98 5.94 -23.81
C ARG A 4 -3.84 6.60 -23.04
N ALA A 5 -3.42 7.80 -23.44
CA ALA A 5 -2.42 8.56 -22.71
C ALA A 5 -2.87 8.87 -21.26
N TRP A 6 -4.12 9.29 -21.08
CA TRP A 6 -4.69 9.51 -19.74
C TRP A 6 -4.81 8.22 -18.92
N GLU A 7 -5.21 7.12 -19.54
CA GLU A 7 -5.24 5.84 -18.84
C GLU A 7 -3.86 5.39 -18.36
N ILE A 8 -2.79 5.66 -19.12
CA ILE A 8 -1.43 5.38 -18.67
C ILE A 8 -1.09 6.24 -17.44
N TYR A 9 -1.48 7.51 -17.42
CA TYR A 9 -1.30 8.37 -16.25
C TYR A 9 -2.03 7.80 -15.01
N HIS A 10 -3.26 7.33 -15.16
CA HIS A 10 -4.01 6.70 -14.07
C HIS A 10 -3.32 5.42 -13.57
N ARG A 11 -2.81 4.58 -14.47
CA ARG A 11 -2.08 3.35 -14.12
C ARG A 11 -0.81 3.65 -13.35
N LEU A 12 -0.05 4.67 -13.76
CA LEU A 12 1.20 5.07 -13.11
C LEU A 12 0.98 5.47 -11.63
N TYR A 13 0.01 6.35 -11.35
CA TYR A 13 -0.28 6.74 -9.97
C TYR A 13 -0.82 5.57 -9.14
N THR A 14 -1.64 4.72 -9.74
CA THR A 14 -2.19 3.54 -9.06
C THR A 14 -1.08 2.56 -8.66
N VAL A 15 -0.16 2.26 -9.58
CA VAL A 15 0.93 1.31 -9.29
C VAL A 15 1.97 1.90 -8.33
N GLU A 16 2.26 3.21 -8.42
CA GLU A 16 3.13 3.88 -7.46
C GLU A 16 2.54 3.80 -6.04
N ALA A 17 1.25 4.10 -5.89
CA ALA A 17 0.55 3.97 -4.61
C ALA A 17 0.64 2.54 -4.07
N HIS A 18 0.36 1.54 -4.92
CA HIS A 18 0.42 0.13 -4.56
C HIS A 18 1.81 -0.28 -4.07
N LEU A 19 2.88 0.07 -4.80
CA LEU A 19 4.25 -0.27 -4.44
C LEU A 19 4.69 0.42 -3.14
N ARG A 20 4.31 1.68 -2.92
CA ARG A 20 4.60 2.40 -1.66
C ARG A 20 3.95 1.73 -0.46
N HIS A 21 2.72 1.22 -0.60
CA HIS A 21 2.03 0.48 0.45
C HIS A 21 2.75 -0.82 0.81
N ILE A 22 3.17 -1.59 -0.21
CA ILE A 22 3.94 -2.82 -0.01
C ILE A 22 5.30 -2.51 0.63
N GLN A 23 5.99 -1.45 0.18
CA GLN A 23 7.30 -1.07 0.71
C GLN A 23 7.24 -0.60 2.17
N PHE A 24 6.15 0.08 2.56
CA PHE A 24 5.95 0.58 3.91
C PHE A 24 5.63 -0.55 4.89
N ARG A 25 4.81 -1.53 4.48
CA ARG A 25 4.56 -2.75 5.24
C ARG A 25 5.87 -3.55 5.34
N LYS A 26 6.22 -4.04 6.52
CA LYS A 26 7.44 -4.83 6.76
C LYS A 26 7.08 -6.25 7.19
N GLU A 27 6.30 -6.93 6.34
CA GLU A 27 5.84 -8.31 6.50
C GLU A 27 5.27 -8.84 5.18
N THR A 28 5.14 -10.17 5.06
CA THR A 28 4.38 -10.83 4.01
C THR A 28 2.98 -11.18 4.51
N ARG A 29 2.03 -10.24 4.34
CA ARG A 29 0.64 -10.41 4.79
C ARG A 29 -0.18 -11.38 3.94
N TYR A 30 0.04 -11.40 2.64
CA TYR A 30 -0.76 -12.19 1.69
C TYR A 30 0.13 -13.08 0.81
N PRO A 31 0.80 -14.09 1.41
CA PRO A 31 1.62 -15.03 0.64
C PRO A 31 0.75 -15.74 -0.40
N GLY A 32 1.26 -15.83 -1.63
CA GLY A 32 0.52 -16.31 -2.80
C GLY A 32 0.06 -15.18 -3.72
N PHE A 33 -0.22 -13.99 -3.19
CA PHE A 33 -0.37 -12.78 -4.01
C PHE A 33 0.98 -12.10 -4.25
N TYR A 34 1.76 -11.88 -3.19
CA TYR A 34 3.15 -11.44 -3.28
C TYR A 34 3.96 -11.88 -2.05
N TYR A 35 5.29 -11.83 -2.15
CA TYR A 35 6.21 -12.14 -1.06
C TYR A 35 7.18 -10.98 -0.87
N GLN A 36 7.33 -10.48 0.36
CA GLN A 36 8.33 -9.47 0.70
C GLN A 36 9.60 -10.18 1.17
N ALA A 37 10.58 -10.34 0.28
CA ALA A 37 11.75 -11.17 0.54
C ALA A 37 12.57 -10.76 1.78
N ASP A 38 12.67 -9.46 2.06
CA ASP A 38 13.39 -8.94 3.24
C ASP A 38 12.62 -9.15 4.56
N TYR A 39 11.30 -9.38 4.48
CA TYR A 39 10.41 -9.54 5.63
C TYR A 39 9.45 -10.72 5.39
N PRO A 40 9.98 -11.96 5.38
CA PRO A 40 9.17 -13.14 5.15
C PRO A 40 8.26 -13.43 6.36
N GLY A 41 7.07 -13.96 6.09
CA GLY A 41 6.08 -14.31 7.11
C GLY A 41 5.19 -13.14 7.54
N GLN A 42 4.13 -13.47 8.27
CA GLN A 42 3.14 -12.54 8.80
C GLN A 42 3.52 -12.12 10.22
N ASP A 43 3.36 -10.84 10.55
CA ASP A 43 3.68 -10.24 11.84
C ASP A 43 2.44 -9.52 12.41
N ASP A 44 1.59 -10.28 13.11
CA ASP A 44 0.37 -9.72 13.70
C ASP A 44 0.63 -8.83 14.92
N ALA A 45 1.77 -9.02 15.60
CA ALA A 45 2.12 -8.20 16.77
C ALA A 45 2.34 -6.74 16.38
N ASN A 46 2.95 -6.50 15.21
CA ASN A 46 3.24 -5.14 14.75
C ASN A 46 2.33 -4.70 13.60
N TRP A 47 1.87 -5.58 12.72
CA TRP A 47 1.29 -5.20 11.43
C TRP A 47 -0.17 -5.64 11.23
N PHE A 48 -0.85 -6.09 12.30
CA PHE A 48 -2.30 -6.31 12.29
C PHE A 48 -3.09 -5.00 12.33
N CYS A 49 -2.91 -4.20 11.28
CA CYS A 49 -3.47 -2.87 11.10
C CYS A 49 -3.65 -2.57 9.60
N PHE A 50 -4.44 -1.57 9.28
CA PHE A 50 -4.51 -1.03 7.93
C PHE A 50 -3.29 -0.13 7.65
N ILE A 51 -2.88 -0.08 6.39
CA ILE A 51 -1.96 0.94 5.91
C ILE A 51 -2.77 1.88 5.03
N ASN A 52 -2.75 3.15 5.37
CA ASN A 52 -3.45 4.18 4.63
C ASN A 52 -2.43 5.20 4.14
N SER A 53 -2.68 5.77 2.97
CA SER A 53 -1.85 6.83 2.42
C SER A 53 -2.69 8.03 1.98
N SER A 54 -2.06 9.18 1.93
CA SER A 54 -2.55 10.36 1.22
C SER A 54 -1.44 10.94 0.35
N TYR A 55 -1.83 11.59 -0.74
CA TYR A 55 -0.92 12.27 -1.65
C TYR A 55 -1.25 13.76 -1.69
N ASP A 56 -0.26 14.59 -1.41
CA ASP A 56 -0.37 16.04 -1.54
C ASP A 56 0.17 16.49 -2.89
N LYS A 57 -0.73 16.98 -3.76
CA LYS A 57 -0.41 17.46 -5.11
C LYS A 57 0.36 18.79 -5.09
N ALA A 58 0.22 19.61 -4.05
CA ALA A 58 0.96 20.88 -3.98
C ALA A 58 2.45 20.63 -3.72
N THR A 59 2.77 19.63 -2.90
CA THR A 59 4.15 19.28 -2.55
C THR A 59 4.70 18.07 -3.30
N ASN A 60 3.85 17.35 -4.04
CA ASN A 60 4.14 16.07 -4.70
C ASN A 60 4.66 14.99 -3.72
N LYS A 61 4.14 14.95 -2.49
CA LYS A 61 4.59 14.02 -1.44
C LYS A 61 3.52 13.03 -1.05
N TRP A 62 3.94 11.79 -0.83
CA TRP A 62 3.12 10.74 -0.22
C TRP A 62 3.34 10.71 1.28
N SER A 63 2.25 10.58 2.04
CA SER A 63 2.29 10.24 3.46
C SER A 63 1.64 8.88 3.67
N LEU A 64 2.24 8.03 4.51
CA LEU A 64 1.73 6.70 4.85
C LEU A 64 1.65 6.58 6.37
N LYS A 65 0.61 5.90 6.85
CA LYS A 65 0.41 5.65 8.26
C LYS A 65 -0.24 4.30 8.51
N LYS A 66 -0.03 3.79 9.73
CA LYS A 66 -0.75 2.65 10.27
C LYS A 66 -2.05 3.16 10.89
N VAL A 67 -3.14 2.42 10.68
CA VAL A 67 -4.45 2.69 11.28
C VAL A 67 -4.95 1.40 11.91
N ASP A 68 -5.28 1.46 13.19
CA ASP A 68 -5.63 0.27 13.96
C ASP A 68 -6.87 -0.42 13.39
N TYR A 69 -6.82 -1.75 13.38
CA TYR A 69 -7.98 -2.56 13.05
C TYR A 69 -8.89 -2.65 14.28
N HIS A 70 -10.18 -2.32 14.10
CA HIS A 70 -11.20 -2.49 15.13
C HIS A 70 -12.06 -3.71 14.80
N LYS A 71 -11.95 -4.76 15.63
CA LYS A 71 -12.77 -5.97 15.51
C LYS A 71 -14.19 -5.68 15.97
N ILE A 72 -15.16 -5.77 15.05
CA ILE A 72 -16.58 -5.54 15.34
C ILE A 72 -17.32 -6.85 15.60
N ILE A 73 -16.95 -7.92 14.90
CA ILE A 73 -17.61 -9.24 14.98
C ILE A 73 -16.73 -10.20 15.79
N PRO A 74 -17.29 -10.95 16.77
CA PRO A 74 -16.58 -11.96 17.57
C PRO A 74 -15.95 -13.07 16.74
#